data_AF-M0AHC4-F1
#
_entry.id   AF-M0AHC4-F1
#
_cell.length_a   1.000
_cell.length_b   1.000
_cell.length_c   1.000
_cell.angle_alpha   90.00
_cell.angle_beta   90.00
_cell.angle_gamma   90.00
#
_symmetry.space_group_name_H-M   'P 1'
#
loop_
_entity.id
_entity.type
_entity.pdbx_description
1 polymer ?
#
loop_
_entity_poly.entity_id
_entity_poly.type
_entity_poly.pdbx_seq_one_letter_code
_entity_poly.pdbx_strand_id
1 'polypeptide(L)'
;MLALGASIGSGAVLGLATPLPFPAAIIGPGLVAIAFIGRALFINGPVSEVADLGEEIELEDVPRFLAPVESVEYRVQRDGADSAGR
;
A
#
# COMPACT_ATOMS: atom_id res chain seq x y z
N MET A 1 -0.10 14.78 15.26
CA MET A 1 -1.30 14.62 16.12
C MET A 1 -2.53 15.36 15.62
N LEU A 2 -2.40 16.60 15.10
CA LEU A 2 -3.54 17.43 14.68
C LEU A 2 -4.44 16.76 13.61
N ALA A 3 -3.85 16.11 12.60
CA ALA A 3 -4.60 15.38 11.56
C ALA A 3 -5.40 14.18 12.10
N LEU A 4 -4.82 13.43 13.04
CA LEU A 4 -5.50 12.31 13.71
C LEU A 4 -6.67 12.81 14.55
N GLY A 5 -6.45 13.85 15.36
CA GLY A 5 -7.50 14.46 16.18
C GLY A 5 -8.64 15.02 15.34
N ALA A 6 -8.33 15.70 14.23
CA ALA A 6 -9.33 16.21 13.30
C ALA A 6 -10.15 15.09 12.64
N SER A 7 -9.50 13.99 12.23
CA SER A 7 -10.17 12.84 11.62
C SER A 7 -11.14 12.17 12.60
N ILE A 8 -10.67 11.85 13.82
CA ILE A 8 -11.48 11.20 14.86
C ILE A 8 -12.63 12.13 15.29
N GLY A 9 -12.33 13.40 15.55
CA GLY A 9 -13.32 14.39 15.98
C GLY A 9 -14.41 14.61 14.94
N SER A 10 -14.06 14.66 13.66
CA SER A 10 -15.03 14.79 12.56
C SER A 10 -15.97 13.59 12.49
N GLY A 11 -15.44 12.37 12.65
CA GLY A 11 -16.25 11.16 12.71
C GLY A 11 -17.24 11.14 13.88
N ALA A 12 -16.82 11.61 15.06
CA ALA A 12 -17.69 11.70 16.24
C ALA A 12 -18.82 12.72 16.05
N VAL A 13 -18.53 13.90 15.49
CA VAL A 13 -19.54 14.93 15.20
C VAL A 13 -20.55 14.42 14.17
N LEU A 14 -20.09 13.76 13.11
CA LEU A 14 -20.98 13.16 12.11
C LEU A 14 -21.89 12.10 12.73
N GLY A 15 -21.36 11.26 13.63
CA GLY A 15 -22.13 10.25 14.36
C GLY A 15 -23.21 10.83 15.27
N LEU A 16 -22.96 11.99 15.90
CA LEU A 16 -23.96 12.70 16.70
C LEU A 16 -25.01 13.42 15.83
N ALA A 17 -24.60 13.93 14.67
CA ALA A 17 -25.46 14.71 13.79
C ALA A 17 -26.37 13.87 12.88
N THR A 18 -26.05 12.58 12.67
CA THR A 18 -26.84 11.69 11.81
C THR A 18 -27.64 10.66 12.63
N PRO A 19 -28.97 10.59 12.45
CA PRO A 19 -29.79 9.54 13.03
C PRO A 19 -29.67 8.27 12.17
N LEU A 20 -28.47 7.68 12.14
CA LEU A 20 -28.25 6.39 11.50
C LEU A 20 -28.46 5.28 12.53
N PRO A 21 -29.38 4.33 12.32
CA PRO A 21 -29.55 3.22 13.25
C PRO A 21 -28.26 2.40 13.34
N PHE A 22 -27.81 2.10 14.57
CA PHE A 22 -26.55 1.37 14.85
C PHE A 22 -26.31 0.14 13.96
N PRO A 23 -27.33 -0.72 13.68
CA PRO A 23 -27.14 -1.85 12.77
C PRO A 23 -26.68 -1.43 11.37
N ALA A 24 -27.27 -0.37 10.80
CA ALA A 24 -26.91 0.12 9.47
C ALA A 24 -25.52 0.75 9.45
N ALA A 25 -25.13 1.44 10.53
CA ALA A 25 -23.81 2.03 10.69
C ALA A 25 -22.68 0.98 10.77
N ILE A 26 -23.00 -0.27 11.14
CA ILE A 26 -22.03 -1.37 11.18
C ILE A 26 -22.04 -2.13 9.85
N ILE A 27 -23.22 -2.51 9.37
CA ILE A 27 -23.38 -3.35 8.18
C ILE A 27 -22.85 -2.61 6.93
N GLY A 28 -23.18 -1.34 6.74
CA GLY A 28 -22.76 -0.58 5.56
C GLY A 28 -21.24 -0.51 5.40
N PRO A 29 -20.51 0.11 6.36
CA PRO A 29 -19.06 0.16 6.34
C PRO A 29 -18.40 -1.22 6.35
N GLY A 30 -18.98 -2.19 7.05
CA GLY A 30 -18.50 -3.58 7.05
C GLY A 30 -18.53 -4.21 5.66
N LEU A 31 -19.63 -4.06 4.91
CA LEU A 31 -19.73 -4.54 3.53
C LEU A 31 -18.75 -3.83 2.60
N VAL A 32 -18.57 -2.52 2.76
CA VAL A 32 -17.56 -1.76 2.00
C VAL A 32 -16.16 -2.30 2.28
N ALA A 33 -15.81 -2.53 3.55
CA ALA A 33 -14.52 -3.11 3.93
C ALA A 33 -14.32 -4.51 3.32
N ILE A 34 -15.34 -5.38 3.39
CA ILE A 34 -15.30 -6.71 2.77
C ILE A 34 -15.06 -6.60 1.25
N ALA A 35 -15.73 -5.66 0.57
CA ALA A 35 -15.53 -5.46 -0.87
C ALA A 35 -14.10 -5.03 -1.21
N PHE A 36 -13.50 -4.12 -0.42
CA PHE A 36 -12.10 -3.73 -0.58
C PHE A 36 -11.14 -4.89 -0.33
N ILE A 37 -11.34 -5.63 0.76
CA ILE A 37 -10.51 -6.79 1.12
C ILE A 37 -10.61 -7.85 0.03
N GLY A 38 -11.83 -8.25 -0.35
CA GLY A 38 -12.04 -9.22 -1.43
C GLY A 38 -11.37 -8.76 -2.72
N ARG A 39 -11.57 -7.51 -3.12
CA ARG A 39 -10.91 -6.97 -4.31
C ARG A 39 -9.38 -6.98 -4.21
N ALA A 40 -8.80 -6.64 -3.05
CA ALA A 40 -7.36 -6.68 -2.83
C ALA A 40 -6.80 -8.11 -2.90
N LEU A 41 -7.55 -9.10 -2.42
CA LEU A 41 -7.21 -10.52 -2.48
C LEU A 41 -7.27 -11.09 -3.91
N PHE A 42 -8.13 -10.56 -4.78
CA PHE A 42 -8.30 -11.11 -6.15
C PHE A 42 -7.59 -10.31 -7.25
N ILE A 43 -7.27 -9.02 -7.04
CA ILE A 43 -6.57 -8.20 -8.04
C ILE A 43 -5.06 -8.43 -8.05
N ASN A 44 -4.45 -8.71 -6.90
CA ASN A 44 -3.02 -9.04 -6.82
C ASN A 44 -2.73 -10.53 -7.10
N GLY A 45 -3.74 -11.29 -7.50
CA GLY A 45 -3.73 -12.75 -7.56
C GLY A 45 -4.16 -13.35 -6.21
N PRO A 46 -4.99 -14.42 -6.21
CA PRO A 46 -5.35 -15.11 -4.99
C PRO A 46 -4.07 -15.63 -4.34
N VAL A 47 -3.77 -15.13 -3.14
CA VAL A 47 -2.85 -15.80 -2.21
C VAL A 47 -3.43 -17.19 -1.99
N SER A 48 -2.79 -18.18 -2.63
CA SER A 48 -3.20 -19.58 -2.63
C SER A 48 -3.06 -20.20 -1.25
N GLU A 49 -2.10 -19.71 -0.47
CA GLU A 49 -1.76 -20.23 0.85
C GLU A 49 -1.16 -19.15 1.76
N VAL A 50 -1.34 -19.27 3.09
CA VAL A 50 -0.77 -18.31 4.06
C VAL A 50 0.76 -18.23 3.95
N ALA A 51 1.41 -19.27 3.43
CA ALA A 51 2.84 -19.31 3.16
C ALA A 51 3.27 -18.24 2.13
N ASP A 52 2.41 -17.92 1.14
CA ASP A 52 2.70 -16.92 0.10
C ASP A 52 2.91 -15.50 0.69
N LEU A 53 2.43 -15.22 1.91
CA LEU A 53 2.61 -13.93 2.58
C LEU A 53 4.02 -13.74 3.16
N GLY A 54 4.78 -14.83 3.34
CA GLY A 54 6.14 -14.83 3.85
C GLY A 54 7.21 -15.05 2.79
N GLU A 55 6.81 -15.38 1.56
CA GLU A 55 7.69 -15.59 0.41
C GLU A 55 8.21 -14.22 -0.08
N GLU A 56 9.53 -14.04 -0.09
CA GLU A 56 10.16 -12.84 -0.65
C GLU A 56 10.24 -12.98 -2.17
N ILE A 57 9.71 -12.01 -2.92
CA ILE A 57 9.74 -12.05 -4.39
C ILE A 57 11.17 -11.79 -4.86
N GLU A 58 11.72 -12.73 -5.63
CA GLU A 58 13.05 -12.57 -6.23
C GLU A 58 13.06 -11.36 -7.18
N LEU A 59 14.16 -10.61 -7.19
CA LEU A 59 14.28 -9.34 -7.91
C LEU A 59 14.03 -9.48 -9.42
N GLU A 60 14.18 -10.69 -9.95
CA GLU A 60 13.99 -11.07 -11.34
C GLU A 60 12.52 -11.09 -11.77
N ASP A 61 11.62 -11.34 -10.80
CA ASP A 61 10.17 -11.36 -10.98
C ASP A 61 9.53 -10.00 -10.66
N VAL A 62 10.33 -9.01 -10.21
CA VAL A 62 9.86 -7.65 -9.94
C VAL A 62 9.57 -6.95 -11.28
N PRO A 63 8.33 -6.43 -11.48
CA PRO A 63 7.98 -5.71 -12.70
C PRO A 63 8.93 -4.54 -12.96
N ARG A 64 9.36 -4.38 -14.22
CA ARG A 64 10.40 -3.42 -14.65
C ARG A 64 10.14 -1.95 -14.26
N PHE A 65 8.92 -1.57 -13.90
CA PHE A 65 8.57 -0.22 -13.43
C PHE A 65 8.77 0.00 -11.92
N LEU A 66 9.02 -1.06 -11.14
CA LEU A 66 9.45 -1.02 -9.74
C LEU A 66 10.97 -1.22 -9.58
N ALA A 67 11.66 -1.56 -10.67
CA ALA A 67 13.11 -1.61 -10.68
C ALA A 67 13.65 -0.21 -10.32
N PRO A 68 14.58 -0.10 -9.35
CA PRO A 68 15.23 1.16 -9.05
C PRO A 68 15.79 1.72 -10.35
N VAL A 69 15.31 2.90 -10.76
CA VAL A 69 15.86 3.61 -11.91
C VAL A 69 17.32 3.80 -11.60
N GLU A 70 18.20 3.09 -12.30
CA GLU A 70 19.67 3.11 -12.21
C GLU A 70 20.13 4.31 -11.39
N SER A 71 20.37 4.07 -10.09
CA SER A 71 20.76 5.15 -9.20
C SER A 71 22.05 5.72 -9.77
N VAL A 72 22.02 7.03 -10.00
CA VAL A 72 23.08 7.86 -10.59
C VAL A 72 24.47 7.54 -9.99
N GLU A 73 24.50 7.01 -8.77
CA GLU A 73 25.63 6.38 -8.07
C GLU A 73 26.49 5.42 -8.95
N TYR A 74 25.88 4.48 -9.69
CA TYR A 74 26.63 3.51 -10.51
C TYR A 74 27.31 4.18 -11.71
N ARG A 75 26.66 5.22 -12.27
CA ARG A 75 27.21 5.97 -13.41
C ARG A 75 28.40 6.83 -12.99
N VAL A 76 28.33 7.45 -11.81
CA VAL A 76 29.45 8.24 -11.25
C VAL A 76 30.65 7.34 -10.93
N GLN A 77 30.44 6.13 -10.39
CA GLN A 77 31.52 5.18 -10.10
C GLN A 77 32.21 4.66 -11.37
N ARG A 78 31.44 4.41 -12.44
CA ARG A 78 31.95 3.94 -13.74
C ARG A 78 32.75 5.03 -14.46
N ASP A 79 32.23 6.26 -14.51
CA ASP A 79 32.89 7.37 -15.20
C ASP A 79 34.13 7.86 -14.44
N GLY A 80 34.13 7.74 -13.10
CA GLY A 80 35.30 7.98 -12.26
C GLY A 80 36.42 6.94 -12.45
N ALA A 81 36.07 5.69 -12.78
CA ALA A 81 37.05 4.64 -13.03
C ALA A 81 37.72 4.77 -14.42
N ASP A 82 37.00 5.25 -15.43
CA ASP A 82 37.54 5.49 -16.79
C ASP A 82 38.47 6.73 -16.85
N SER A 83 38.24 7.71 -15.98
CA SER A 83 39.05 8.94 -15.92
C SER A 83 40.36 8.81 -15.12
N ALA A 84 40.52 7.76 -14.31
CA ALA A 84 41.78 7.45 -13.63
C ALA A 84 42.71 6.53 -14.44
N GLY A 85 42.24 6.04 -15.60
CA GLY A 85 42.97 5.14 -16.49
C GLY A 85 43.63 5.80 -17.71
N ARG A 86 43.67 7.14 -17.76
CA ARG A 86 44.33 7.92 -18.84
C ARG A 86 45.48 8.76 -18.32
#